data_AF-X1PZD0-F1
#
_entry.id   AF-X1PZD0-F1
#
_cell.length_a   1.000
_cell.length_b   1.000
_cell.length_c   1.000
_cell.angle_alpha   90.00
_cell.angle_beta   90.00
_cell.angle_gamma   90.00
#
_symmetry.space_group_name_H-M   'P 1'
#
loop_
_entity.id
_entity.type
_entity.pdbx_description
1 polymer ?
#
loop_
_entity_poly.entity_id
_entity_poly.type
_entity_poly.pdbx_seq_one_letter_code
_entity_poly.pdbx_strand_id
1 'polypeptide(L)'
;GKNLWLADNFTDKIYKINPESGKVLKTFDSPGHHPEGLAWDGKYLWHIDSGENYMYLLDPETGRALSIMESNSSNPRDLAWDGKYVWTVDYRRDILIKVSPEDGMMVQTFPSPAREPAGLAYDGKYLWVTDRSEDRIYLVNPSDGLCLSSLRAYGPFAYGLAWGDNVLWNVDYENDEIYKIDVFSKDIFSRWDERQMSLHFIKEFRNYGPGTVKTLDIYLPIPGIRDNQSLLGSVQFDPEPAEIIQDSWDQKIAHFRFKDLKGYSVVKPGWKVKAKISIIVANFIRRLGYPARAHIAGSNYQAMLPPLAWQAGLGELGRLGILISSKFGPRARLGLITTDLPLVADISKKFGIQNFCQKCKKCARNCPAQAIPYEEKVEENGVMRWVINREECYKFWRKAGTDCAVCIYVCPYSKSDNAFHNFIRIMAQNSSAAQSLSVWADDFFYGRIPLRRKSSLR
;
A
#
# COMPACT_ATOMS: atom_id res chain seq x y z
N GLY A 1 -17.39 5.20 28.24
CA GLY A 1 -18.15 4.82 29.45
C GLY A 1 -19.09 3.66 29.13
N LYS A 2 -19.97 3.25 30.07
CA LYS A 2 -21.01 2.23 29.82
C LYS A 2 -22.28 2.79 29.15
N ASN A 3 -22.36 4.11 28.98
CA ASN A 3 -23.52 4.81 28.44
C ASN A 3 -23.10 5.69 27.25
N LEU A 4 -24.04 5.97 26.36
CA LEU A 4 -23.91 6.99 25.33
C LEU A 4 -24.36 8.34 25.89
N TRP A 5 -23.78 9.41 25.38
CA TRP A 5 -24.10 10.77 25.78
C TRP A 5 -24.39 11.59 24.53
N LEU A 6 -25.41 12.43 24.60
CA LEU A 6 -25.83 13.28 23.49
C LEU A 6 -26.15 14.68 24.00
N ALA A 7 -25.59 15.68 23.35
CA ALA A 7 -25.94 17.08 23.54
C ALA A 7 -26.90 17.49 22.44
N ASP A 8 -27.96 18.20 22.81
CA ASP A 8 -28.96 18.72 21.91
C ASP A 8 -28.99 20.24 22.02
N ASN A 9 -28.44 20.86 20.99
CA ASN A 9 -28.37 22.31 20.84
C ASN A 9 -29.77 22.95 20.77
N PHE A 10 -30.77 22.27 20.21
CA PHE A 10 -32.09 22.88 20.03
C PHE A 10 -32.86 22.99 21.35
N THR A 11 -32.63 22.08 22.29
CA THR A 11 -33.34 22.02 23.57
C THR A 11 -32.51 22.42 24.78
N ASP A 12 -31.25 22.83 24.57
CA ASP A 12 -30.27 23.14 25.61
C ASP A 12 -30.12 22.00 26.63
N LYS A 13 -30.10 20.74 26.16
CA LYS A 13 -30.13 19.56 27.04
C LYS A 13 -29.02 18.57 26.72
N ILE A 14 -28.60 17.86 27.77
CA ILE A 14 -27.68 16.74 27.68
C ILE A 14 -28.39 15.48 28.15
N TYR A 15 -28.35 14.44 27.32
CA TYR A 15 -29.02 13.16 27.54
C TYR A 15 -28.00 12.06 27.82
N LYS A 16 -28.29 11.25 28.84
CA LYS A 16 -27.59 9.98 29.12
C LYS A 16 -28.42 8.85 28.55
N ILE A 17 -27.88 8.07 27.63
CA ILE A 17 -28.63 7.08 26.85
C ILE A 17 -28.06 5.67 27.10
N ASN A 18 -28.96 4.69 27.27
CA ASN A 18 -28.57 3.29 27.32
C ASN A 18 -28.15 2.80 25.92
N PRO A 19 -26.93 2.27 25.75
CA PRO A 19 -26.40 1.90 24.43
C PRO A 19 -27.12 0.71 23.78
N GLU A 20 -27.69 -0.21 24.58
CA GLU A 20 -28.36 -1.41 24.07
C GLU A 20 -29.80 -1.13 23.66
N SER A 21 -30.50 -0.30 24.44
CA SER A 21 -31.93 -0.06 24.26
C SER A 21 -32.26 1.28 23.60
N GLY A 22 -31.30 2.20 23.46
CA GLY A 22 -31.52 3.56 22.97
C GLY A 22 -32.39 4.45 23.85
N LYS A 23 -32.70 4.01 25.09
CA LYS A 23 -33.59 4.77 25.99
C LYS A 23 -32.81 5.84 26.75
N VAL A 24 -33.41 7.02 26.87
CA VAL A 24 -32.90 8.09 27.74
C VAL A 24 -33.04 7.64 29.20
N LEU A 25 -31.90 7.59 29.90
CA LEU A 25 -31.80 7.23 31.32
C LEU A 25 -31.91 8.46 32.23
N LYS A 26 -31.29 9.57 31.82
CA LYS A 26 -31.32 10.86 32.51
C LYS A 26 -31.25 12.00 31.49
N THR A 27 -31.84 13.13 31.86
CA THR A 27 -31.76 14.40 31.13
C THR A 27 -31.27 15.47 32.08
N PHE A 28 -30.35 16.29 31.60
CA PHE A 28 -29.79 17.44 32.30
C PHE A 28 -29.99 18.68 31.44
N ASP A 29 -30.20 19.83 32.08
CA ASP A 29 -30.11 21.11 31.39
C ASP A 29 -28.63 21.43 31.19
N SER A 30 -28.28 21.89 29.99
CA SER A 30 -26.94 22.37 29.67
C SER A 30 -26.62 23.61 30.53
N PRO A 31 -25.39 23.75 31.06
CA PRO A 31 -24.98 24.98 31.72
C PRO A 31 -24.97 26.22 30.81
N GLY A 32 -24.89 26.02 29.49
CA GLY A 32 -24.91 27.07 28.46
C GLY A 32 -26.03 26.86 27.42
N HIS A 33 -26.11 27.77 26.46
CA HIS A 33 -27.23 27.94 25.52
C HIS A 33 -27.02 27.34 24.12
N HIS A 34 -25.88 26.72 23.84
CA HIS A 34 -25.63 26.01 22.58
C HIS A 34 -24.69 24.82 22.83
N PRO A 35 -25.20 23.76 23.47
CA PRO A 35 -24.39 22.59 23.74
C PRO A 35 -24.05 21.83 22.45
N GLU A 36 -22.77 21.51 22.25
CA GLU A 36 -22.30 20.77 21.07
C GLU A 36 -21.53 19.50 21.45
N GLY A 37 -20.20 19.56 21.48
CA GLY A 37 -19.35 18.39 21.71
C GLY A 37 -19.36 17.84 23.13
N LEU A 38 -19.20 16.52 23.24
CA LEU A 38 -19.08 15.81 24.51
C LEU A 38 -17.89 14.85 24.50
N ALA A 39 -17.11 14.82 25.58
CA ALA A 39 -16.03 13.84 25.76
C ALA A 39 -16.06 13.17 27.14
N TRP A 40 -15.83 11.86 27.19
CA TRP A 40 -15.76 11.09 28.43
C TRP A 40 -14.30 10.87 28.85
N ASP A 41 -13.90 11.38 30.01
CA ASP A 41 -12.50 11.26 30.46
C ASP A 41 -12.16 9.98 31.23
N GLY A 42 -13.18 9.16 31.52
CA GLY A 42 -13.08 7.99 32.40
C GLY A 42 -13.85 8.15 33.71
N LYS A 43 -14.09 9.39 34.15
CA LYS A 43 -14.72 9.73 35.42
C LYS A 43 -15.79 10.82 35.30
N TYR A 44 -15.54 11.86 34.53
CA TYR A 44 -16.39 13.03 34.33
C TYR A 44 -16.73 13.21 32.84
N LEU A 45 -17.73 14.05 32.60
CA LEU A 45 -18.18 14.39 31.25
C LEU A 45 -17.73 15.80 30.90
N TRP A 46 -16.97 15.94 29.83
CA TRP A 46 -16.60 17.22 29.25
C TRP A 46 -17.65 17.65 28.24
N HIS A 47 -17.96 18.94 28.21
CA HIS A 47 -18.94 19.55 27.34
C HIS A 47 -18.41 20.87 26.80
N ILE A 48 -18.62 21.16 25.51
CA ILE A 48 -18.32 22.45 24.91
C ILE A 48 -19.58 23.16 24.43
N ASP A 49 -19.66 24.44 24.76
CA ASP A 49 -20.73 25.34 24.33
C ASP A 49 -20.20 26.32 23.28
N SER A 50 -20.82 26.34 22.10
CA SER A 50 -20.38 27.17 20.97
C SER A 50 -20.97 28.58 21.00
N GLY A 51 -22.00 28.84 21.82
CA GLY A 51 -22.61 30.14 21.99
C GLY A 51 -21.76 31.06 22.88
N GLU A 52 -21.30 30.52 24.00
CA GLU A 52 -20.48 31.24 24.98
C GLU A 52 -18.98 30.94 24.84
N ASN A 53 -18.60 29.95 24.03
CA ASN A 53 -17.22 29.50 23.81
C ASN A 53 -16.55 28.95 25.10
N TYR A 54 -17.34 28.36 25.99
CA TYR A 54 -16.85 27.74 27.22
C TYR A 54 -16.81 26.22 27.12
N MET A 55 -15.87 25.63 27.87
CA MET A 55 -15.81 24.21 28.17
C MET A 55 -16.18 23.97 29.62
N TYR A 56 -17.02 22.97 29.84
CA TYR A 56 -17.54 22.59 31.14
C TYR A 56 -17.09 21.18 31.50
N LEU A 57 -16.63 21.01 32.73
CA LEU A 57 -16.45 19.69 33.33
C LEU A 57 -17.69 19.37 34.18
N LEU A 58 -18.45 18.36 33.80
CA LEU A 58 -19.73 18.01 34.40
C LEU A 58 -19.64 16.75 35.26
N ASP A 59 -20.37 16.77 36.37
CA ASP A 59 -20.68 15.56 37.13
C ASP A 59 -21.68 14.70 36.34
N PRO A 60 -21.33 13.46 35.94
CA PRO A 60 -22.19 12.61 35.13
C PRO A 60 -23.42 12.04 35.85
N GLU A 61 -23.54 12.22 37.16
CA GLU A 61 -24.70 11.79 37.93
C GLU A 61 -25.70 12.92 38.19
N THR A 62 -25.21 14.15 38.34
CA THR A 62 -26.03 15.32 38.68
C THR A 62 -26.18 16.33 37.55
N GLY A 63 -25.31 16.30 36.54
CA GLY A 63 -25.26 17.28 35.44
C GLY A 63 -24.66 18.63 35.84
N ARG A 64 -24.22 18.80 37.08
CA ARG A 64 -23.69 20.08 37.57
C ARG A 64 -22.29 20.34 37.01
N ALA A 65 -22.04 21.59 36.62
CA ALA A 65 -20.70 22.04 36.26
C ALA A 65 -19.79 22.09 37.50
N LEU A 66 -18.71 21.31 37.46
CA LEU A 66 -17.65 21.25 38.46
C LEU A 66 -16.55 22.26 38.15
N SER A 67 -16.32 22.55 36.87
CA SER A 67 -15.36 23.55 36.38
C SER A 67 -15.86 24.18 35.09
N ILE A 68 -15.47 25.43 34.85
CA ILE A 68 -15.76 26.22 33.64
C ILE A 68 -14.44 26.80 33.15
N MET A 69 -14.14 26.63 31.87
CA MET A 69 -12.89 27.05 31.23
C MET A 69 -13.17 27.68 29.87
N GLU A 70 -12.28 28.54 29.39
CA GLU A 70 -12.35 29.04 28.01
C GLU A 70 -11.99 27.92 27.01
N SER A 71 -12.73 27.83 25.91
CA SER A 71 -12.44 26.86 24.84
C SER A 71 -11.20 27.19 24.02
N ASN A 72 -10.70 28.43 24.10
CA ASN A 72 -9.66 29.00 23.22
C ASN A 72 -10.01 28.94 21.73
N SER A 73 -11.29 28.75 21.40
CA SER A 73 -11.83 28.81 20.04
C SER A 73 -12.97 29.82 20.01
N SER A 74 -13.13 30.52 18.89
CA SER A 74 -14.29 31.38 18.66
C SER A 74 -15.43 30.65 17.95
N ASN A 75 -15.19 29.41 17.53
CA ASN A 75 -16.13 28.56 16.81
C ASN A 75 -15.89 27.08 17.19
N PRO A 76 -15.93 26.74 18.48
CA PRO A 76 -15.72 25.36 18.90
C PRO A 76 -16.90 24.49 18.44
N ARG A 77 -16.64 23.20 18.22
CA ARG A 77 -17.67 22.28 17.76
C ARG A 77 -17.71 20.96 18.52
N ASP A 78 -16.61 20.20 18.53
CA ASP A 78 -16.57 18.91 19.23
C ASP A 78 -15.38 18.76 20.17
N LEU A 79 -15.44 17.78 21.07
CA LEU A 79 -14.42 17.47 22.06
C LEU A 79 -13.92 16.03 21.97
N ALA A 80 -12.64 15.81 22.24
CA ALA A 80 -12.09 14.48 22.51
C ALA A 80 -11.12 14.47 23.70
N TRP A 81 -11.12 13.37 24.46
CA TRP A 81 -10.18 13.15 25.56
C TRP A 81 -9.09 12.16 25.14
N ASP A 82 -7.83 12.57 25.21
CA ASP A 82 -6.70 11.71 24.81
C ASP A 82 -6.11 10.86 25.96
N GLY A 83 -6.69 10.93 27.15
CA GLY A 83 -6.15 10.34 28.38
C GLY A 83 -5.37 11.32 29.25
N LYS A 84 -4.99 12.49 28.71
CA LYS A 84 -4.21 13.51 29.42
C LYS A 84 -4.67 14.95 29.13
N TYR A 85 -5.11 15.22 27.91
CA TYR A 85 -5.51 16.52 27.41
C TYR A 85 -6.89 16.44 26.76
N VAL A 86 -7.56 17.58 26.76
CA VAL A 86 -8.80 17.79 26.02
C VAL A 86 -8.43 18.37 24.65
N TRP A 87 -9.08 17.86 23.61
CA TRP A 87 -8.94 18.37 22.26
C TRP A 87 -10.26 18.98 21.80
N THR A 88 -10.18 20.07 21.06
CA THR A 88 -11.31 20.71 20.41
C THR A 88 -10.97 21.08 18.96
N VAL A 89 -11.98 21.40 18.17
CA VAL A 89 -11.84 21.86 16.79
C VAL A 89 -12.42 23.25 16.64
N ASP A 90 -11.76 24.11 15.86
CA ASP A 90 -12.33 25.38 15.40
C ASP A 90 -12.73 25.23 13.94
N TYR A 91 -14.03 25.18 13.68
CA TYR A 91 -14.54 24.81 12.36
C TYR A 91 -14.41 25.93 11.32
N ARG A 92 -14.19 27.18 11.73
CA ARG A 92 -13.99 28.30 10.80
C ARG A 92 -12.54 28.56 10.50
N ARG A 93 -11.64 28.18 11.40
CA ARG A 93 -10.19 28.34 11.26
C ARG A 93 -9.50 27.10 10.73
N ASP A 94 -10.21 25.99 10.57
CA ASP A 94 -9.69 24.69 10.15
C ASP A 94 -8.50 24.24 11.01
N ILE A 95 -8.66 24.27 12.33
CA ILE A 95 -7.61 23.89 13.29
C ILE A 95 -8.10 22.92 14.35
N LEU A 96 -7.18 22.07 14.81
CA LEU A 96 -7.30 21.27 16.02
C LEU A 96 -6.56 21.98 17.14
N ILE A 97 -7.19 22.07 18.31
CA ILE A 97 -6.65 22.77 19.48
C ILE A 97 -6.53 21.76 20.61
N LYS A 98 -5.32 21.65 21.16
CA LYS A 98 -5.02 20.84 22.33
C LYS A 98 -5.02 21.73 23.56
N VAL A 99 -5.82 21.37 24.56
CA VAL A 99 -6.11 22.19 25.73
C VAL A 99 -5.72 21.44 27.02
N SER A 100 -5.16 22.19 27.96
CA SER A 100 -4.87 21.73 29.32
C SER A 100 -6.17 21.56 30.12
N PRO A 101 -6.43 20.39 30.72
CA PRO A 101 -7.64 20.18 31.51
C PRO A 101 -7.62 20.84 32.89
N GLU A 102 -6.47 21.34 33.35
CA GLU A 102 -6.33 21.92 34.70
C GLU A 102 -6.81 23.38 34.75
N ASP A 103 -6.52 24.13 33.69
CA ASP A 103 -6.71 25.59 33.64
C ASP A 103 -7.34 26.07 32.32
N GLY A 104 -7.61 25.15 31.38
CA GLY A 104 -8.15 25.50 30.07
C GLY A 104 -7.15 26.17 29.15
N MET A 105 -5.85 26.20 29.46
CA MET A 105 -4.87 26.88 28.60
C MET A 105 -4.59 26.10 27.32
N MET A 106 -4.49 26.82 26.19
CA MET A 106 -4.09 26.24 24.91
C MET A 106 -2.63 25.76 24.96
N VAL A 107 -2.44 24.45 24.79
CA VAL A 107 -1.12 23.80 24.78
C VAL A 107 -0.50 23.84 23.38
N GLN A 108 -1.30 23.49 22.37
CA GLN A 108 -0.82 23.42 20.98
C GLN A 108 -1.98 23.55 19.99
N THR A 109 -1.67 24.02 18.79
CA THR A 109 -2.61 24.09 17.66
C THR A 109 -2.01 23.38 16.45
N PHE A 110 -2.85 22.68 15.70
CA PHE A 110 -2.49 22.02 14.45
C PHE A 110 -3.48 22.41 13.35
N PRO A 111 -3.04 22.53 12.09
CA PRO A 111 -3.96 22.57 10.95
C PRO A 111 -4.83 21.30 10.92
N SER A 112 -6.13 21.46 10.75
CA SER A 112 -7.04 20.35 10.49
C SER A 112 -6.90 19.92 9.03
N PRO A 113 -6.91 18.62 8.71
CA PRO A 113 -7.05 18.16 7.33
C PRO A 113 -8.46 18.36 6.76
N ALA A 114 -9.44 18.64 7.63
CA ALA A 114 -10.81 18.96 7.24
C ALA A 114 -11.01 20.44 6.96
N ARG A 115 -11.79 20.74 5.92
CA ARG A 115 -12.21 22.11 5.54
C ARG A 115 -13.36 22.67 6.34
N GLU A 116 -14.13 21.79 6.96
CA GLU A 116 -15.14 22.16 7.94
C GLU A 116 -15.12 21.07 9.03
N PRO A 117 -14.13 21.09 9.95
CA PRO A 117 -14.03 20.05 10.96
C PRO A 117 -15.27 20.07 11.85
N ALA A 118 -15.86 18.90 12.08
CA ALA A 118 -17.08 18.78 12.85
C ALA A 118 -16.87 17.99 14.13
N GLY A 119 -16.84 16.67 14.01
CA GLY A 119 -16.68 15.74 15.10
C GLY A 119 -15.23 15.33 15.35
N LEU A 120 -14.96 14.92 16.59
CA LEU A 120 -13.65 14.55 17.07
C LEU A 120 -13.73 13.30 17.96
N ALA A 121 -12.88 12.30 17.72
CA ALA A 121 -12.77 11.14 18.61
C ALA A 121 -11.32 10.70 18.78
N TYR A 122 -10.98 10.12 19.94
CA TYR A 122 -9.65 9.55 20.20
C TYR A 122 -9.74 8.03 20.33
N ASP A 123 -8.91 7.30 19.58
CA ASP A 123 -8.97 5.84 19.53
C ASP A 123 -8.08 5.11 20.55
N GLY A 124 -7.39 5.87 21.41
CA GLY A 124 -6.33 5.37 22.29
C GLY A 124 -4.93 5.58 21.73
N LYS A 125 -4.80 6.02 20.47
CA LYS A 125 -3.52 6.33 19.83
C LYS A 125 -3.58 7.55 18.91
N TYR A 126 -4.62 7.66 18.10
CA TYR A 126 -4.81 8.66 17.06
C TYR A 126 -6.13 9.41 17.26
N LEU A 127 -6.22 10.60 16.65
CA LEU A 127 -7.44 11.39 16.57
C LEU A 127 -8.17 11.09 15.27
N TRP A 128 -9.49 11.06 15.33
CA TRP A 128 -10.38 10.98 14.19
C TRP A 128 -11.13 12.29 14.05
N VAL A 129 -11.17 12.87 12.86
CA VAL A 129 -11.78 14.17 12.57
C VAL A 129 -12.73 14.03 11.39
N THR A 130 -14.00 14.42 11.52
CA THR A 130 -14.91 14.50 10.37
C THR A 130 -14.77 15.82 9.65
N ASP A 131 -15.00 15.77 8.34
CA ASP A 131 -15.18 16.92 7.46
C ASP A 131 -16.60 16.92 6.95
N ARG A 132 -17.35 17.89 7.44
CA ARG A 132 -18.76 18.06 7.12
C ARG A 132 -18.97 18.45 5.65
N SER A 133 -18.00 19.13 5.04
CA SER A 133 -18.14 19.67 3.68
C SER A 133 -17.71 18.67 2.59
N GLU A 134 -16.77 17.78 2.91
CA GLU A 134 -16.20 16.82 1.95
C GLU A 134 -16.66 15.37 2.20
N ASP A 135 -17.56 15.15 3.16
CA ASP A 135 -18.07 13.83 3.60
C ASP A 135 -16.93 12.84 3.88
N ARG A 136 -15.96 13.29 4.68
CA ARG A 136 -14.74 12.53 4.98
C ARG A 136 -14.49 12.40 6.46
N ILE A 137 -13.76 11.36 6.81
CA ILE A 137 -13.24 11.14 8.15
C ILE A 137 -11.73 10.94 8.02
N TYR A 138 -10.95 11.76 8.72
CA TYR A 138 -9.51 11.78 8.72
C TYR A 138 -8.96 11.13 9.97
N LEU A 139 -7.88 10.36 9.82
CA LEU A 139 -7.07 9.84 10.92
C LEU A 139 -5.86 10.76 11.09
N VAL A 140 -5.69 11.34 12.27
CA VAL A 140 -4.71 12.37 12.57
C VAL A 140 -3.80 11.92 13.70
N ASN A 141 -2.50 12.15 13.54
CA ASN A 141 -1.52 11.91 14.58
C ASN A 141 -1.52 13.06 15.61
N PRO A 142 -1.85 12.81 16.89
CA PRO A 142 -1.92 13.86 17.90
C PRO A 142 -0.56 14.46 18.30
N SER A 143 0.58 13.84 17.92
CA SER A 143 1.90 14.39 18.25
C SER A 143 2.33 15.55 17.34
N ASP A 144 1.90 15.54 16.09
CA ASP A 144 2.36 16.47 15.05
C ASP A 144 1.21 17.05 14.18
N GLY A 145 -0.03 16.60 14.35
CA GLY A 145 -1.19 17.04 13.60
C GLY A 145 -1.27 16.48 12.18
N LEU A 146 -0.40 15.53 11.81
CA LEU A 146 -0.38 15.01 10.44
C LEU A 146 -1.57 14.08 10.18
N CYS A 147 -2.22 14.27 9.03
CA CYS A 147 -3.22 13.36 8.51
C CYS A 147 -2.54 12.08 7.99
N LEU A 148 -2.78 10.97 8.68
CA LEU A 148 -2.23 9.65 8.38
C LEU A 148 -3.06 8.89 7.34
N SER A 149 -4.38 9.08 7.38
CA SER A 149 -5.32 8.37 6.51
C SER A 149 -6.63 9.15 6.39
N SER A 150 -7.44 8.75 5.41
CA SER A 150 -8.82 9.24 5.29
C SER A 150 -9.72 8.14 4.76
N LEU A 151 -10.98 8.18 5.17
CA LEU A 151 -12.06 7.38 4.62
C LEU A 151 -13.25 8.26 4.28
N ARG A 152 -14.12 7.79 3.39
CA ARG A 152 -15.37 8.49 3.08
C ARG A 152 -16.38 8.18 4.20
N ALA A 153 -17.08 9.18 4.68
CA ALA A 153 -18.27 8.95 5.50
C ALA A 153 -19.32 8.18 4.68
N TYR A 154 -20.13 7.36 5.34
CA TYR A 154 -21.16 6.58 4.66
C TYR A 154 -22.36 7.45 4.26
N GLY A 155 -22.57 8.55 4.97
CA GLY A 155 -23.60 9.54 4.69
C GLY A 155 -23.03 10.96 4.52
N PRO A 156 -23.83 11.89 3.96
CA PRO A 156 -23.52 13.30 3.84
C PRO A 156 -23.43 14.03 5.20
N PHE A 157 -22.78 15.18 5.22
CA PHE A 157 -22.68 16.08 6.38
C PHE A 157 -22.25 15.36 7.67
N ALA A 158 -21.19 14.55 7.56
CA ALA A 158 -20.65 13.81 8.69
C ALA A 158 -20.33 14.73 9.87
N TYR A 159 -20.94 14.45 11.03
CA TYR A 159 -20.88 15.32 12.21
C TYR A 159 -20.13 14.65 13.36
N GLY A 160 -20.79 14.39 14.48
CA GLY A 160 -20.20 13.81 15.68
C GLY A 160 -19.50 12.47 15.44
N LEU A 161 -18.43 12.25 16.20
CA LEU A 161 -17.68 11.00 16.24
C LEU A 161 -17.62 10.45 17.66
N ALA A 162 -17.61 9.12 17.77
CA ALA A 162 -17.28 8.47 19.03
C ALA A 162 -16.46 7.21 18.78
N TRP A 163 -15.52 6.94 19.70
CA TRP A 163 -14.73 5.71 19.69
C TRP A 163 -15.15 4.79 20.83
N GLY A 164 -15.36 3.52 20.53
CA GLY A 164 -15.64 2.48 21.52
C GLY A 164 -15.61 1.09 20.90
N ASP A 165 -15.26 0.07 21.68
CA ASP A 165 -15.22 -1.33 21.22
C ASP A 165 -14.43 -1.57 19.91
N ASN A 166 -13.32 -0.84 19.73
CA ASN A 166 -12.48 -0.83 18.52
C ASN A 166 -13.22 -0.47 17.22
N VAL A 167 -14.34 0.24 17.32
CA VAL A 167 -15.08 0.77 16.16
C VAL A 167 -15.24 2.27 16.27
N LEU A 168 -15.34 2.90 15.10
CA LEU A 168 -15.66 4.31 15.00
C LEU A 168 -17.17 4.46 14.73
N TRP A 169 -17.83 5.25 15.56
CA TRP A 169 -19.22 5.66 15.36
C TRP A 169 -19.24 7.04 14.72
N ASN A 170 -20.10 7.23 13.73
CA ASN A 170 -20.26 8.50 13.02
C ASN A 170 -21.74 8.82 12.83
N VAL A 171 -22.09 10.09 13.04
CA VAL A 171 -23.43 10.62 12.78
C VAL A 171 -23.47 11.25 11.38
N ASP A 172 -24.50 10.89 10.62
CA ASP A 172 -24.95 11.58 9.42
C ASP A 172 -26.05 12.56 9.83
N TYR A 173 -25.78 13.85 9.66
CA TYR A 173 -26.68 14.92 10.08
C TYR A 173 -27.89 15.08 9.16
N GLU A 174 -27.78 14.75 7.87
CA GLU A 174 -28.84 15.03 6.90
C GLU A 174 -29.87 13.90 6.82
N ASN A 175 -29.44 12.65 6.98
CA ASN A 175 -30.33 11.49 6.92
C ASN A 175 -30.80 11.00 8.31
N ASP A 176 -30.37 11.65 9.40
CA ASP A 176 -30.66 11.23 10.78
C ASP A 176 -30.21 9.78 11.08
N GLU A 177 -29.04 9.39 10.56
CA GLU A 177 -28.51 8.03 10.69
C GLU A 177 -27.21 7.99 11.51
N ILE A 178 -26.97 6.83 12.16
CA ILE A 178 -25.74 6.56 12.89
C ILE A 178 -25.07 5.33 12.29
N TYR A 179 -23.80 5.49 11.92
CA TYR A 179 -22.98 4.46 11.31
C TYR A 179 -21.98 3.87 12.30
N LYS A 180 -21.84 2.55 12.25
CA LYS A 180 -20.76 1.79 12.92
C LYS A 180 -19.72 1.39 11.88
N ILE A 181 -18.50 1.92 12.02
CA ILE A 181 -17.43 1.77 11.04
C ILE A 181 -16.27 0.96 11.62
N ASP A 182 -15.89 -0.13 10.93
CA ASP A 182 -14.68 -0.89 11.23
C ASP A 182 -13.49 -0.30 10.46
N VAL A 183 -12.66 0.47 11.16
CA VAL A 183 -11.62 1.34 10.59
C VAL A 183 -10.22 0.70 10.54
N PHE A 184 -10.08 -0.58 10.91
CA PHE A 184 -8.81 -1.33 10.79
C PHE A 184 -8.97 -2.70 10.12
N SER A 185 -10.08 -2.93 9.43
CA SER A 185 -10.30 -4.17 8.67
C SER A 185 -9.44 -4.22 7.40
N LYS A 186 -9.29 -5.41 6.81
CA LYS A 186 -8.61 -5.56 5.51
C LYS A 186 -9.45 -5.04 4.34
N ASP A 187 -10.72 -4.71 4.58
CA ASP A 187 -11.72 -4.46 3.55
C ASP A 187 -11.97 -2.96 3.27
N ILE A 188 -11.31 -2.06 4.02
CA ILE A 188 -11.47 -0.59 3.94
C ILE A 188 -10.69 0.08 2.80
N PHE A 189 -10.06 -0.66 1.88
CA PHE A 189 -9.39 -0.06 0.72
C PHE A 189 -10.39 0.47 -0.30
N SER A 190 -10.56 1.80 -0.36
CA SER A 190 -11.31 2.47 -1.42
C SER A 190 -10.42 2.73 -2.64
N ARG A 191 -10.91 2.36 -3.84
CA ARG A 191 -10.24 2.64 -5.12
C ARG A 191 -10.71 3.99 -5.66
N TRP A 192 -9.76 4.86 -6.03
CA TRP A 192 -10.02 6.23 -6.53
C TRP A 192 -9.49 6.41 -7.95
N ASP A 193 -10.08 7.35 -8.71
CA ASP A 193 -9.70 7.68 -10.10
C ASP A 193 -9.60 6.44 -11.00
N GLU A 194 -10.66 5.64 -11.00
CA GLU A 194 -10.72 4.42 -11.79
C GLU A 194 -10.67 4.74 -13.29
N ARG A 195 -9.69 4.16 -13.98
CA ARG A 195 -9.60 4.26 -15.43
C ARG A 195 -10.04 2.97 -16.07
N GLN A 196 -10.98 3.07 -17.00
CA GLN A 196 -11.35 1.96 -17.86
C GLN A 196 -10.46 1.96 -19.10
N MET A 197 -9.80 0.82 -19.35
CA MET A 197 -8.90 0.65 -20.47
C MET A 197 -9.19 -0.67 -21.18
N SER A 198 -9.07 -0.68 -22.50
CA SER A 198 -8.99 -1.93 -23.28
C SER A 198 -7.52 -2.31 -23.40
N LEU A 199 -7.11 -3.37 -22.72
CA LEU A 199 -5.76 -3.89 -22.76
C LEU A 199 -5.63 -4.90 -23.90
N HIS A 200 -4.64 -4.71 -24.75
CA HIS A 200 -4.30 -5.61 -25.84
C HIS A 200 -2.84 -6.03 -25.65
N PHE A 201 -2.61 -7.31 -25.40
CA PHE A 201 -1.28 -7.86 -25.27
C PHE A 201 -1.03 -8.84 -26.41
N ILE A 202 -0.32 -8.39 -27.44
CA ILE A 202 -0.05 -9.17 -28.65
C ILE A 202 1.46 -9.25 -28.83
N LYS A 203 1.98 -10.45 -29.09
CA LYS A 203 3.38 -10.67 -29.43
C LYS A 203 3.50 -11.22 -30.84
N GLU A 204 4.20 -10.48 -31.70
CA GLU A 204 4.55 -10.93 -33.05
C GLU A 204 5.83 -11.76 -33.01
N PHE A 205 5.77 -12.96 -33.59
CA PHE A 205 6.93 -13.81 -33.84
C PHE A 205 7.04 -14.08 -35.33
N ARG A 206 8.24 -13.89 -35.88
CA ARG A 206 8.53 -14.07 -37.31
C ARG A 206 9.66 -15.06 -37.51
N ASN A 207 9.47 -16.00 -38.42
CA ASN A 207 10.55 -16.85 -38.91
C ASN A 207 11.31 -16.13 -40.02
N TYR A 208 12.46 -15.52 -39.72
CA TYR A 208 13.25 -14.80 -40.73
C TYR A 208 14.05 -15.72 -41.68
N GLY A 209 14.22 -17.00 -41.33
CA GLY A 209 15.00 -17.94 -42.12
C GLY A 209 14.17 -18.61 -43.24
N PRO A 210 14.85 -19.20 -44.25
CA PRO A 210 14.18 -19.96 -45.30
C PRO A 210 13.68 -21.33 -44.81
N GLY A 211 14.24 -21.85 -43.71
CA GLY A 211 13.87 -23.14 -43.14
C GLY A 211 12.54 -23.13 -42.36
N THR A 212 12.00 -24.31 -42.08
CA THR A 212 10.76 -24.48 -41.30
C THR A 212 11.09 -24.63 -39.81
N VAL A 213 10.49 -23.80 -38.95
CA VAL A 213 10.55 -23.96 -37.49
C VAL A 213 9.55 -25.05 -37.09
N LYS A 214 10.07 -26.17 -36.57
CA LYS A 214 9.25 -27.36 -36.26
C LYS A 214 8.22 -27.13 -35.17
N THR A 215 8.61 -26.44 -34.12
CA THR A 215 7.72 -26.13 -32.98
C THR A 215 8.06 -24.75 -32.44
N LEU A 216 7.02 -23.97 -32.11
CA LEU A 216 7.13 -22.72 -31.38
C LEU A 216 6.10 -22.74 -30.24
N ASP A 217 6.61 -22.81 -29.01
CA ASP A 217 5.82 -22.74 -27.78
C ASP A 217 5.95 -21.34 -27.18
N ILE A 218 4.82 -20.67 -26.98
CA ILE A 218 4.75 -19.29 -26.46
C ILE A 218 3.89 -19.31 -25.20
N TYR A 219 4.45 -18.76 -24.12
CA TYR A 219 3.80 -18.71 -22.81
C TYR A 219 3.53 -17.25 -22.45
N LEU A 220 2.27 -16.84 -22.43
CA LEU A 220 1.86 -15.48 -22.08
C LEU A 220 1.10 -15.45 -20.75
N PRO A 221 1.48 -14.60 -19.79
CA PRO A 221 0.73 -14.48 -18.54
C PRO A 221 -0.67 -13.92 -18.82
N ILE A 222 -1.68 -14.50 -18.15
CA ILE A 222 -3.07 -14.06 -18.21
C ILE A 222 -3.28 -13.03 -17.08
N PRO A 223 -3.83 -11.84 -17.37
CA PRO A 223 -4.06 -10.85 -16.32
C PRO A 223 -5.07 -11.38 -15.31
N GLY A 224 -4.84 -11.12 -14.03
CA GLY A 224 -5.74 -11.49 -12.93
C GLY A 224 -6.36 -10.26 -12.25
N ILE A 225 -7.24 -10.51 -11.28
CA ILE A 225 -7.72 -9.47 -10.35
C ILE A 225 -6.58 -9.15 -9.38
N ARG A 226 -6.38 -7.86 -9.11
CA ARG A 226 -5.40 -7.34 -8.15
C ARG A 226 -6.03 -6.18 -7.37
N ASP A 227 -5.39 -5.76 -6.29
CA ASP A 227 -5.87 -4.63 -5.46
C ASP A 227 -6.09 -3.35 -6.27
N ASN A 228 -5.30 -3.14 -7.31
CA ASN A 228 -5.36 -2.00 -8.20
C ASN A 228 -5.97 -2.29 -9.59
N GLN A 229 -6.50 -3.49 -9.82
CA GLN A 229 -6.99 -3.92 -11.13
C GLN A 229 -8.18 -4.88 -11.02
N SER A 230 -9.29 -4.57 -11.69
CA SER A 230 -10.38 -5.52 -11.93
C SER A 230 -10.64 -5.70 -13.42
N LEU A 231 -10.97 -6.92 -13.82
CA LEU A 231 -11.33 -7.24 -15.21
C LEU A 231 -12.82 -7.01 -15.43
N LEU A 232 -13.16 -6.36 -16.55
CA LEU A 232 -14.54 -6.03 -16.95
C LEU A 232 -15.16 -7.12 -17.87
N GLY A 233 -14.61 -8.32 -17.85
CA GLY A 233 -15.04 -9.43 -18.69
C GLY A 233 -13.98 -10.53 -18.75
N SER A 234 -14.28 -11.59 -19.50
CA SER A 234 -13.32 -12.65 -19.77
C SER A 234 -12.19 -12.16 -20.68
N VAL A 235 -11.00 -12.75 -20.49
CA VAL A 235 -9.86 -12.55 -21.38
C VAL A 235 -10.17 -13.25 -22.70
N GLN A 236 -10.13 -12.49 -23.80
CA GLN A 236 -10.34 -13.00 -25.16
C GLN A 236 -8.98 -13.28 -25.79
N PHE A 237 -8.78 -14.47 -26.35
CA PHE A 237 -7.52 -14.86 -26.98
C PHE A 237 -7.61 -14.75 -28.50
N ASP A 238 -6.47 -14.44 -29.13
CA ASP A 238 -6.34 -14.53 -30.59
C ASP A 238 -4.88 -14.92 -30.94
N PRO A 239 -4.64 -16.13 -31.49
CA PRO A 239 -5.59 -17.24 -31.60
C PRO A 239 -5.89 -17.85 -30.22
N GLU A 240 -6.75 -18.86 -30.12
CA GLU A 240 -6.96 -19.58 -28.86
C GLU A 240 -5.69 -20.33 -28.40
N PRO A 241 -5.35 -20.33 -27.09
CA PRO A 241 -4.23 -21.09 -26.58
C PRO A 241 -4.50 -22.60 -26.64
N ALA A 242 -3.44 -23.38 -26.77
CA ALA A 242 -3.52 -24.84 -26.73
C ALA A 242 -3.90 -25.33 -25.32
N GLU A 243 -3.44 -24.64 -24.28
CA GLU A 243 -3.77 -24.94 -22.88
C GLU A 243 -3.56 -23.69 -21.99
N ILE A 244 -4.18 -23.71 -20.81
CA ILE A 244 -3.90 -22.74 -19.75
C ILE A 244 -3.21 -23.51 -18.61
N ILE A 245 -2.01 -23.07 -18.26
CA ILE A 245 -1.21 -23.64 -17.17
C ILE A 245 -1.10 -22.65 -16.01
N GLN A 246 -0.64 -23.13 -14.86
CA GLN A 246 -0.40 -22.32 -13.66
C GLN A 246 1.04 -22.51 -13.21
N ASP A 247 1.74 -21.42 -12.90
CA ASP A 247 3.11 -21.50 -12.36
C ASP A 247 3.12 -21.72 -10.83
N SER A 248 4.31 -21.80 -10.25
CA SER A 248 4.49 -22.00 -8.81
C SER A 248 4.07 -20.80 -7.93
N TRP A 249 3.57 -19.73 -8.54
CA TRP A 249 3.10 -18.49 -7.90
C TRP A 249 1.63 -18.22 -8.21
N ASP A 250 0.89 -19.25 -8.62
CA ASP A 250 -0.52 -19.18 -9.00
C ASP A 250 -0.83 -18.26 -10.19
N GLN A 251 0.19 -17.85 -10.95
CA GLN A 251 -0.01 -17.07 -12.17
C GLN A 251 -0.52 -17.99 -13.28
N LYS A 252 -1.74 -17.74 -13.76
CA LYS A 252 -2.28 -18.39 -14.96
C LYS A 252 -1.54 -17.93 -16.21
N ILE A 253 -1.21 -18.85 -17.09
CA ILE A 253 -0.40 -18.63 -18.29
C ILE A 253 -1.08 -19.33 -19.47
N ALA A 254 -1.34 -18.58 -20.54
CA ALA A 254 -1.81 -19.11 -21.81
C ALA A 254 -0.63 -19.67 -22.60
N HIS A 255 -0.71 -20.94 -22.96
CA HIS A 255 0.32 -21.63 -23.75
C HIS A 255 -0.17 -21.80 -25.20
N PHE A 256 0.49 -21.12 -26.13
CA PHE A 256 0.23 -21.23 -27.56
C PHE A 256 1.27 -22.14 -28.19
N ARG A 257 0.82 -23.13 -28.96
CA ARG A 257 1.69 -24.09 -29.65
C ARG A 257 1.48 -23.99 -31.15
N PHE A 258 2.54 -23.66 -31.87
CA PHE A 258 2.57 -23.64 -33.33
C PHE A 258 3.51 -24.74 -33.84
N LYS A 259 3.12 -25.42 -34.91
CA LYS A 259 3.91 -26.48 -35.55
C LYS A 259 4.20 -26.11 -37.00
N ASP A 260 5.37 -26.55 -37.49
CA ASP A 260 5.81 -26.42 -38.88
C ASP A 260 5.60 -25.00 -39.47
N LEU A 261 6.09 -24.00 -38.73
CA LEU A 261 6.13 -22.60 -39.15
C LEU A 261 7.07 -22.44 -40.35
N LYS A 262 6.48 -22.29 -41.53
CA LYS A 262 7.20 -22.11 -42.80
C LYS A 262 8.15 -20.91 -42.76
N GLY A 263 9.15 -20.91 -43.63
CA GLY A 263 10.04 -19.77 -43.81
C GLY A 263 9.26 -18.48 -44.05
N TYR A 264 9.71 -17.37 -43.47
CA TYR A 264 9.11 -16.04 -43.59
C TYR A 264 7.70 -15.87 -43.01
N SER A 265 7.14 -16.90 -42.36
CA SER A 265 5.82 -16.82 -41.71
C SER A 265 5.82 -15.99 -40.43
N VAL A 266 4.64 -15.50 -40.07
CA VAL A 266 4.40 -14.66 -38.88
C VAL A 266 3.23 -15.24 -38.09
N VAL A 267 3.37 -15.31 -36.77
CA VAL A 267 2.26 -15.58 -35.84
C VAL A 267 2.18 -14.48 -34.80
N LYS A 268 0.96 -14.14 -34.39
CA LYS A 268 0.70 -13.03 -33.47
C LYS A 268 -0.21 -13.43 -32.30
N PRO A 269 0.18 -14.42 -31.47
CA PRO A 269 -0.63 -14.76 -30.32
C PRO A 269 -0.71 -13.63 -29.31
N GLY A 270 -1.89 -13.51 -28.71
CA GLY A 270 -2.15 -12.50 -27.73
C GLY A 270 -3.49 -12.68 -27.05
N TRP A 271 -3.82 -11.69 -26.24
CA TRP A 271 -5.11 -11.58 -25.60
C TRP A 271 -5.55 -10.13 -25.48
N LYS A 272 -6.86 -9.96 -25.34
CA LYS A 272 -7.53 -8.69 -25.11
C LYS A 272 -8.43 -8.80 -23.89
N VAL A 273 -8.46 -7.77 -23.06
CA VAL A 273 -9.42 -7.66 -21.95
C VAL A 273 -9.71 -6.20 -21.64
N LYS A 274 -10.95 -5.88 -21.29
CA LYS A 274 -11.28 -4.59 -20.68
C LYS A 274 -10.98 -4.66 -19.18
N ALA A 275 -10.32 -3.65 -18.63
CA ALA A 275 -9.98 -3.61 -17.22
C ALA A 275 -10.20 -2.21 -16.63
N LYS A 276 -10.56 -2.18 -15.36
CA LYS A 276 -10.51 -1.00 -14.49
C LYS A 276 -9.17 -1.02 -13.76
N ILE A 277 -8.41 0.06 -13.86
CA ILE A 277 -7.11 0.21 -13.21
C ILE A 277 -7.13 1.46 -12.35
N SER A 278 -6.62 1.35 -11.12
CA SER A 278 -6.49 2.47 -10.18
C SER A 278 -5.01 2.74 -9.88
N ILE A 279 -4.58 4.00 -9.94
CA ILE A 279 -3.27 4.41 -9.39
C ILE A 279 -3.51 4.83 -7.94
N ILE A 280 -3.47 3.85 -7.04
CA ILE A 280 -3.93 4.05 -5.66
C ILE A 280 -2.97 4.96 -4.90
N VAL A 281 -1.69 4.59 -4.80
CA VAL A 281 -0.77 5.22 -3.85
C VAL A 281 -0.33 6.63 -4.26
N ALA A 282 0.10 6.84 -5.52
CA ALA A 282 0.55 8.17 -5.94
C ALA A 282 -0.59 9.21 -5.96
N ASN A 283 -1.83 8.78 -6.23
CA ASN A 283 -2.97 9.69 -6.19
C ASN A 283 -3.40 10.01 -4.77
N PHE A 284 -3.38 9.01 -3.89
CA PHE A 284 -3.60 9.20 -2.46
C PHE A 284 -2.65 10.26 -1.88
N ILE A 285 -1.35 10.14 -2.16
CA ILE A 285 -0.36 11.11 -1.66
C ILE A 285 -0.62 12.53 -2.21
N ARG A 286 -1.00 12.67 -3.50
CA ARG A 286 -1.41 13.98 -4.07
C ARG A 286 -2.61 14.59 -3.38
N ARG A 287 -3.56 13.78 -2.92
CA ARG A 287 -4.73 14.26 -2.16
C ARG A 287 -4.39 14.66 -0.73
N LEU A 288 -3.30 14.13 -0.15
CA LEU A 288 -2.74 14.62 1.12
C LEU A 288 -2.04 15.98 0.97
N GLY A 289 -2.04 16.60 -0.22
CA GLY A 289 -1.39 17.88 -0.48
C GLY A 289 0.07 17.77 -0.92
N TYR A 290 0.62 16.55 -1.04
CA TYR A 290 2.02 16.34 -1.41
C TYR A 290 2.18 15.94 -2.88
N PRO A 291 3.07 16.56 -3.66
CA PRO A 291 3.41 16.09 -4.99
C PRO A 291 3.82 14.61 -4.95
N ALA A 292 3.30 13.80 -5.88
CA ALA A 292 3.70 12.40 -6.01
C ALA A 292 3.62 11.88 -7.44
N ARG A 293 4.63 11.10 -7.85
CA ARG A 293 4.77 10.53 -9.19
C ARG A 293 5.11 9.04 -9.15
N ALA A 294 4.35 8.23 -9.88
CA ALA A 294 4.66 6.82 -10.07
C ALA A 294 5.63 6.60 -11.25
N HIS A 295 6.61 5.73 -11.04
CA HIS A 295 7.59 5.26 -12.01
C HIS A 295 7.43 3.76 -12.21
N ILE A 296 7.00 3.36 -13.41
CA ILE A 296 6.66 1.97 -13.74
C ILE A 296 7.25 1.56 -15.10
N ALA A 297 7.41 0.24 -15.28
CA ALA A 297 7.93 -0.32 -16.52
C ALA A 297 7.00 0.01 -17.70
N GLY A 298 7.57 0.53 -18.79
CA GLY A 298 6.82 0.78 -20.02
C GLY A 298 7.25 2.02 -20.80
N SER A 299 7.75 3.07 -20.12
CA SER A 299 8.30 4.30 -20.75
C SER A 299 8.53 5.48 -19.79
N ASN A 300 8.29 5.37 -18.48
CA ASN A 300 8.25 6.53 -17.57
C ASN A 300 9.17 6.44 -16.34
N TYR A 301 10.32 5.76 -16.48
CA TYR A 301 11.35 5.82 -15.44
C TYR A 301 12.12 7.13 -15.54
N GLN A 302 12.14 7.91 -14.45
CA GLN A 302 13.03 9.06 -14.29
C GLN A 302 14.05 8.84 -13.16
N ALA A 303 14.08 7.61 -12.63
CA ALA A 303 14.97 7.20 -11.56
C ALA A 303 15.51 5.79 -11.85
N MET A 304 16.70 5.51 -11.34
CA MET A 304 17.29 4.18 -11.41
C MET A 304 16.83 3.37 -10.20
N LEU A 305 15.96 2.38 -10.42
CA LEU A 305 15.27 1.68 -9.33
C LEU A 305 16.16 0.76 -8.48
N PRO A 306 17.13 -0.02 -9.03
CA PRO A 306 17.95 -0.92 -8.22
C PRO A 306 18.70 -0.27 -7.04
N PRO A 307 19.38 0.89 -7.16
CA PRO A 307 20.03 1.52 -6.02
C PRO A 307 19.03 2.01 -4.97
N LEU A 308 17.89 2.57 -5.39
CA LEU A 308 16.83 3.02 -4.48
C LEU A 308 16.20 1.85 -3.72
N ALA A 309 15.97 0.73 -4.39
CA ALA A 309 15.46 -0.48 -3.75
C ALA A 309 16.45 -1.11 -2.76
N TRP A 310 17.75 -0.99 -3.02
CA TRP A 310 18.78 -1.38 -2.05
C TRP A 310 18.79 -0.45 -0.83
N GLN A 311 18.70 0.86 -1.02
CA GLN A 311 18.58 1.85 0.07
C GLN A 311 17.33 1.60 0.93
N ALA A 312 16.21 1.26 0.30
CA ALA A 312 14.96 0.86 0.97
C ALA A 312 14.99 -0.57 1.56
N GLY A 313 16.14 -1.26 1.53
CA GLY A 313 16.29 -2.57 2.17
C GLY A 313 15.53 -3.72 1.49
N LEU A 314 15.16 -3.60 0.20
CA LEU A 314 14.38 -4.60 -0.53
C LEU A 314 15.22 -5.76 -1.12
N GLY A 315 16.53 -5.58 -1.21
CA GLY A 315 17.44 -6.59 -1.75
C GLY A 315 18.85 -6.05 -1.96
N GLU A 316 19.69 -6.85 -2.60
CA GLU A 316 21.05 -6.45 -2.99
C GLU A 316 21.28 -6.69 -4.48
N LEU A 317 22.18 -5.89 -5.08
CA LEU A 317 22.56 -6.05 -6.48
C LEU A 317 23.32 -7.37 -6.70
N GLY A 318 22.81 -8.24 -7.57
CA GLY A 318 23.45 -9.51 -7.91
C GLY A 318 24.48 -9.40 -9.04
N ARG A 319 25.26 -10.48 -9.27
CA ARG A 319 26.19 -10.59 -10.41
C ARG A 319 25.52 -10.36 -11.77
N LEU A 320 24.25 -10.71 -11.90
CA LEU A 320 23.48 -10.52 -13.13
C LEU A 320 23.02 -9.06 -13.38
N GLY A 321 23.44 -8.10 -12.54
CA GLY A 321 23.21 -6.67 -12.76
C GLY A 321 21.83 -6.16 -12.35
N ILE A 322 21.01 -6.98 -11.68
CA ILE A 322 19.69 -6.60 -11.15
C ILE A 322 19.57 -6.95 -9.67
N LEU A 323 18.58 -6.37 -9.00
CA LEU A 323 18.30 -6.60 -7.59
C LEU A 323 17.86 -8.05 -7.35
N ILE A 324 18.42 -8.70 -6.33
CA ILE A 324 17.99 -9.99 -5.81
C ILE A 324 17.37 -9.72 -4.44
N SER A 325 16.11 -10.10 -4.26
CA SER A 325 15.43 -10.05 -2.96
C SER A 325 15.55 -11.38 -2.22
N SER A 326 15.41 -11.37 -0.89
CA SER A 326 15.42 -12.58 -0.07
C SER A 326 14.26 -13.53 -0.40
N LYS A 327 13.08 -12.99 -0.72
CA LYS A 327 11.86 -13.76 -0.98
C LYS A 327 11.73 -14.21 -2.44
N PHE A 328 11.86 -13.29 -3.38
CA PHE A 328 11.56 -13.56 -4.80
C PHE A 328 12.81 -13.84 -5.63
N GLY A 329 14.00 -13.66 -5.04
CA GLY A 329 15.26 -13.64 -5.79
C GLY A 329 15.24 -12.52 -6.83
N PRO A 330 15.80 -12.75 -8.03
CA PRO A 330 15.74 -11.80 -9.15
C PRO A 330 14.40 -11.79 -9.91
N ARG A 331 13.36 -12.52 -9.46
CA ARG A 331 12.06 -12.64 -10.15
C ARG A 331 11.05 -11.57 -9.72
N ALA A 332 11.53 -10.37 -9.43
CA ALA A 332 10.69 -9.23 -9.11
C ALA A 332 10.99 -8.08 -10.08
N ARG A 333 9.93 -7.36 -10.48
CA ARG A 333 10.08 -6.05 -11.13
C ARG A 333 9.87 -4.98 -10.08
N LEU A 334 10.70 -3.94 -10.14
CA LEU A 334 10.62 -2.81 -9.24
C LEU A 334 9.67 -1.76 -9.81
N GLY A 335 8.93 -1.10 -8.92
CA GLY A 335 8.22 0.17 -9.16
C GLY A 335 8.64 1.18 -8.10
N LEU A 336 8.46 2.47 -8.37
CA LEU A 336 8.83 3.55 -7.45
C LEU A 336 7.73 4.62 -7.43
N ILE A 337 7.53 5.26 -6.29
CA ILE A 337 6.79 6.51 -6.18
C ILE A 337 7.74 7.54 -5.55
N THR A 338 7.96 8.66 -6.24
CA THR A 338 8.65 9.81 -5.66
C THR A 338 7.61 10.77 -5.09
N THR A 339 7.91 11.40 -3.95
CA THR A 339 7.01 12.34 -3.29
C THR A 339 7.75 13.23 -2.30
N ASP A 340 7.18 14.39 -1.99
CA ASP A 340 7.62 15.29 -0.92
C ASP A 340 6.94 14.97 0.43
N LEU A 341 6.06 13.96 0.48
CA LEU A 341 5.45 13.48 1.72
C LEU A 341 6.57 13.05 2.70
N PRO A 342 6.65 13.66 3.91
CA PRO A 342 7.63 13.26 4.91
C PRO A 342 7.38 11.81 5.34
N LEU A 343 8.38 10.95 5.14
CA LEU A 343 8.33 9.53 5.50
C LEU A 343 9.58 9.14 6.28
N VAL A 344 9.44 8.20 7.22
CA VAL A 344 10.58 7.58 7.89
C VAL A 344 11.24 6.62 6.90
N ALA A 345 12.49 6.91 6.51
CA ALA A 345 13.22 6.09 5.56
C ALA A 345 13.65 4.75 6.17
N ASP A 346 13.41 3.67 5.42
CA ASP A 346 14.05 2.38 5.68
C ASP A 346 15.57 2.47 5.49
N ILE A 347 16.28 1.51 6.09
CA ILE A 347 17.72 1.35 5.91
C ILE A 347 18.06 0.13 5.06
N SER A 348 19.19 0.21 4.36
CA SER A 348 19.71 -0.90 3.56
C SER A 348 20.00 -2.13 4.44
N LYS A 349 19.69 -3.31 3.91
CA LYS A 349 19.88 -4.60 4.59
C LYS A 349 20.90 -5.47 3.84
N LYS A 350 21.68 -6.26 4.57
CA LYS A 350 22.59 -7.26 4.00
C LYS A 350 21.88 -8.61 3.96
N PHE A 351 21.84 -9.23 2.79
CA PHE A 351 21.23 -10.54 2.56
C PHE A 351 22.26 -11.59 2.14
N GLY A 352 23.56 -11.30 2.29
CA GLY A 352 24.65 -12.21 1.92
C GLY A 352 24.79 -12.43 0.41
N ILE A 353 24.07 -11.68 -0.43
CA ILE A 353 24.01 -11.89 -1.88
C ILE A 353 25.35 -11.59 -2.53
N GLN A 354 26.10 -10.61 -2.01
CA GLN A 354 27.42 -10.27 -2.54
C GLN A 354 28.38 -11.46 -2.45
N ASN A 355 28.51 -12.06 -1.26
CA ASN A 355 29.38 -13.22 -1.04
C ASN A 355 28.89 -14.45 -1.84
N PHE A 356 27.57 -14.68 -1.85
CA PHE A 356 26.99 -15.75 -2.66
C PHE A 356 27.32 -15.61 -4.16
N CYS A 357 27.20 -14.39 -4.70
CA CYS A 357 27.47 -14.12 -6.12
C CYS A 357 28.96 -14.22 -6.50
N GLN A 358 29.88 -13.97 -5.57
CA GLN A 358 31.31 -14.22 -5.78
C GLN A 358 31.58 -15.71 -6.07
N LYS A 359 30.91 -16.61 -5.34
CA LYS A 359 31.08 -18.07 -5.45
C LYS A 359 30.30 -18.71 -6.60
N CYS A 360 29.04 -18.30 -6.81
CA CYS A 360 28.08 -19.04 -7.63
C CYS A 360 28.38 -19.02 -9.14
N LYS A 361 28.55 -17.82 -9.73
CA LYS A 361 28.82 -17.59 -11.17
C LYS A 361 27.86 -18.29 -12.17
N LYS A 362 26.73 -18.85 -11.72
CA LYS A 362 25.81 -19.63 -12.56
C LYS A 362 25.10 -18.81 -13.64
N CYS A 363 24.76 -17.56 -13.36
CA CYS A 363 24.18 -16.65 -14.35
C CYS A 363 25.17 -16.30 -15.47
N ALA A 364 26.45 -16.10 -15.17
CA ALA A 364 27.51 -15.89 -16.15
C ALA A 364 27.66 -17.11 -17.07
N ARG A 365 27.76 -18.29 -16.46
CA ARG A 365 27.84 -19.58 -17.17
C ARG A 365 26.75 -19.81 -18.20
N ASN A 366 25.52 -19.41 -17.87
CA ASN A 366 24.34 -19.68 -18.70
C ASN A 366 23.92 -18.48 -19.55
N CYS A 367 24.66 -17.36 -19.54
CA CYS A 367 24.31 -16.19 -20.34
C CYS A 367 24.51 -16.51 -21.84
N PRO A 368 23.45 -16.52 -22.68
CA PRO A 368 23.61 -16.83 -24.10
C PRO A 368 24.47 -15.80 -24.84
N ALA A 369 24.47 -14.57 -24.34
CA ALA A 369 25.24 -13.45 -24.88
C ALA A 369 26.66 -13.35 -24.29
N GLN A 370 27.01 -14.18 -23.29
CA GLN A 370 28.23 -14.03 -22.48
C GLN A 370 28.42 -12.60 -21.93
N ALA A 371 27.31 -11.92 -21.65
CA ALA A 371 27.29 -10.53 -21.23
C ALA A 371 27.55 -10.33 -19.72
N ILE A 372 27.53 -11.39 -18.92
CA ILE A 372 27.69 -11.32 -17.47
C ILE A 372 29.12 -11.78 -17.11
N PRO A 373 29.90 -10.98 -16.37
CA PRO A 373 31.31 -11.27 -16.11
C PRO A 373 31.49 -12.45 -15.15
N TYR A 374 32.57 -13.23 -15.36
CA TYR A 374 33.07 -14.24 -14.42
C TYR A 374 34.01 -13.65 -13.37
N GLU A 375 34.55 -12.49 -13.70
CA GLU A 375 35.57 -11.74 -12.99
C GLU A 375 35.02 -11.14 -11.69
N GLU A 376 35.92 -10.51 -10.94
CA GLU A 376 35.55 -9.73 -9.77
C GLU A 376 34.83 -8.44 -10.15
N LYS A 377 34.31 -7.76 -9.14
CA LYS A 377 33.67 -6.46 -9.31
C LYS A 377 34.68 -5.43 -9.79
N VAL A 378 34.21 -4.50 -10.61
CA VAL A 378 34.94 -3.30 -11.00
C VAL A 378 34.14 -2.07 -10.62
N GLU A 379 34.80 -0.93 -10.54
CA GLU A 379 34.14 0.34 -10.28
C GLU A 379 33.49 0.87 -11.57
N GLU A 380 32.21 1.20 -11.52
CA GLU A 380 31.52 1.92 -12.60
C GLU A 380 30.64 3.00 -11.96
N ASN A 381 30.92 4.26 -12.29
CA ASN A 381 30.25 5.45 -11.74
C ASN A 381 30.28 5.52 -10.21
N GLY A 382 31.45 5.26 -9.60
CA GLY A 382 31.64 5.32 -8.14
C GLY A 382 31.06 4.13 -7.37
N VAL A 383 30.62 3.07 -8.06
CA VAL A 383 30.01 1.89 -7.42
C VAL A 383 30.72 0.62 -7.83
N MET A 384 31.20 -0.14 -6.85
CA MET A 384 31.80 -1.47 -7.06
C MET A 384 30.74 -2.52 -7.37
N ARG A 385 30.72 -3.04 -8.61
CA ARG A 385 29.75 -4.05 -9.05
C ARG A 385 30.25 -4.96 -10.17
N TRP A 386 29.49 -6.00 -10.45
CA TRP A 386 29.65 -6.78 -11.68
C TRP A 386 29.04 -6.01 -12.84
N VAL A 387 29.89 -5.45 -13.68
CA VAL A 387 29.49 -4.67 -14.85
C VAL A 387 29.15 -5.63 -15.98
N ILE A 388 27.89 -5.66 -16.39
CA ILE A 388 27.45 -6.47 -17.53
C ILE A 388 27.75 -5.74 -18.83
N ASN A 389 28.08 -6.48 -19.89
CA ASN A 389 28.12 -5.95 -21.24
C ASN A 389 26.67 -5.74 -21.75
N ARG A 390 26.17 -4.53 -21.56
CA ARG A 390 24.79 -4.14 -21.88
C ARG A 390 24.50 -4.28 -23.38
N GLU A 391 25.49 -3.99 -24.23
CA GLU A 391 25.35 -4.09 -25.68
C GLU A 391 25.18 -5.53 -26.12
N GLU A 392 26.03 -6.45 -25.67
CA GLU A 392 25.92 -7.86 -26.03
C GLU A 392 24.61 -8.47 -25.51
N CYS A 393 24.20 -8.11 -24.29
CA CYS A 393 22.88 -8.50 -23.77
C CYS A 393 21.75 -8.02 -24.68
N TYR A 394 21.77 -6.74 -25.08
CA TYR A 394 20.73 -6.16 -25.92
C TYR A 394 20.77 -6.69 -27.36
N LYS A 395 21.95 -6.87 -27.97
CA LYS A 395 22.13 -7.51 -29.29
C LYS A 395 21.51 -8.90 -29.30
N PHE A 396 21.69 -9.67 -28.22
CA PHE A 396 21.03 -10.97 -28.11
C PHE A 396 19.50 -10.86 -28.08
N TRP A 397 18.92 -9.87 -27.39
CA TRP A 397 17.46 -9.67 -27.39
C TRP A 397 16.96 -9.34 -28.81
N ARG A 398 17.69 -8.47 -29.53
CA ARG A 398 17.38 -8.13 -30.92
C ARG A 398 17.46 -9.34 -31.83
N LYS A 399 18.45 -10.22 -31.64
CA LYS A 399 18.60 -11.48 -32.39
C LYS A 399 17.53 -12.51 -32.04
N ALA A 400 17.18 -12.62 -30.75
CA ALA A 400 16.17 -13.55 -30.26
C ALA A 400 14.73 -13.09 -30.59
N GLY A 401 14.54 -11.81 -30.93
CA GLY A 401 13.22 -11.23 -31.24
C GLY A 401 12.33 -11.02 -30.01
N THR A 402 12.86 -11.19 -28.79
CA THR A 402 12.14 -11.03 -27.53
C THR A 402 13.12 -10.78 -26.37
N ASP A 403 12.58 -10.45 -25.20
CA ASP A 403 13.35 -10.29 -23.97
C ASP A 403 14.01 -11.63 -23.56
N CYS A 404 15.24 -11.57 -23.04
CA CYS A 404 15.90 -12.72 -22.42
C CYS A 404 15.65 -12.74 -20.91
N ALA A 405 15.65 -13.93 -20.30
CA ALA A 405 15.52 -14.08 -18.85
C ALA A 405 16.33 -15.27 -18.31
N VAL A 406 17.32 -15.78 -19.06
CA VAL A 406 18.07 -16.98 -18.66
C VAL A 406 18.81 -16.77 -17.34
N CYS A 407 19.43 -15.61 -17.13
CA CYS A 407 20.13 -15.28 -15.89
C CYS A 407 19.20 -15.27 -14.67
N ILE A 408 17.95 -14.83 -14.84
CA ILE A 408 16.91 -14.85 -13.82
C ILE A 408 16.49 -16.31 -13.55
N TYR A 409 16.23 -17.07 -14.62
CA TYR A 409 15.78 -18.46 -14.54
C TYR A 409 16.77 -19.37 -13.79
N VAL A 410 18.06 -19.30 -14.13
CA VAL A 410 19.07 -20.22 -13.56
C VAL A 410 19.54 -19.81 -12.17
N CYS A 411 19.16 -18.63 -11.67
CA CYS A 411 19.66 -18.14 -10.39
C CYS A 411 19.19 -19.07 -9.25
N PRO A 412 20.08 -19.48 -8.32
CA PRO A 412 19.68 -20.29 -7.16
C PRO A 412 18.64 -19.61 -6.26
N TYR A 413 18.53 -18.28 -6.28
CA TYR A 413 17.51 -17.55 -5.55
C TYR A 413 16.12 -17.60 -6.23
N SER A 414 16.03 -18.10 -7.46
CA SER A 414 14.79 -18.19 -8.25
C SER A 414 13.98 -19.47 -8.00
N LYS A 415 14.27 -20.24 -6.95
CA LYS A 415 13.48 -21.45 -6.61
C LYS A 415 12.09 -21.11 -6.07
N SER A 416 11.17 -22.06 -6.03
CA SER A 416 9.79 -21.86 -5.54
C SER A 416 9.74 -21.25 -4.13
N ASP A 417 8.64 -20.56 -3.81
CA ASP A 417 8.36 -20.07 -2.46
C ASP A 417 7.76 -21.22 -1.64
N ASN A 418 8.62 -21.98 -0.98
CA ASN A 418 8.21 -23.06 -0.09
C ASN A 418 9.17 -23.16 1.10
N ALA A 419 8.72 -23.84 2.17
CA ALA A 419 9.45 -23.92 3.42
C ALA A 419 10.92 -24.37 3.25
N PHE A 420 11.15 -25.37 2.40
CA PHE A 420 12.48 -25.90 2.11
C PHE A 420 13.41 -24.86 1.47
N HIS A 421 13.00 -24.23 0.36
CA HIS A 421 13.84 -23.22 -0.30
C HIS A 421 13.97 -21.93 0.52
N ASN A 422 12.93 -21.57 1.28
CA ASN A 422 12.97 -20.42 2.17
C ASN A 422 13.99 -20.65 3.29
N PHE A 423 14.03 -21.84 3.87
CA PHE A 423 15.05 -22.23 4.85
C PHE A 423 16.46 -22.13 4.26
N ILE A 424 16.69 -22.66 3.05
CA ILE A 424 18.00 -22.55 2.37
C ILE A 424 18.40 -21.09 2.18
N ARG A 425 17.48 -20.22 1.72
CA ARG A 425 17.78 -18.79 1.55
C ARG A 425 18.13 -18.11 2.88
N ILE A 426 17.43 -18.42 3.97
CA ILE A 426 17.72 -17.88 5.31
C ILE A 426 19.12 -18.31 5.77
N MET A 427 19.46 -19.59 5.62
CA MET A 427 20.79 -20.09 5.98
C MET A 427 21.90 -19.46 5.12
N ALA A 428 21.65 -19.30 3.82
CA ALA A 428 22.60 -18.69 2.89
C ALA A 428 22.81 -17.18 3.13
N GLN A 429 21.88 -16.48 3.79
CA GLN A 429 22.07 -15.06 4.15
C GLN A 429 23.19 -14.88 5.16
N ASN A 430 23.32 -15.81 6.12
CA ASN A 430 24.16 -15.63 7.31
C ASN A 430 25.39 -16.53 7.36
N SER A 431 25.54 -17.51 6.45
CA SER A 431 26.65 -18.47 6.50
C SER A 431 27.37 -18.66 5.17
N SER A 432 28.68 -18.37 5.17
CA SER A 432 29.57 -18.59 4.03
C SER A 432 29.62 -20.08 3.61
N ALA A 433 29.58 -21.00 4.57
CA ALA A 433 29.55 -22.45 4.33
C ALA A 433 28.21 -22.87 3.72
N ALA A 434 27.10 -22.37 4.26
CA ALA A 434 25.77 -22.64 3.70
C ALA A 434 25.64 -22.12 2.26
N GLN A 435 26.26 -20.98 1.94
CA GLN A 435 26.31 -20.47 0.56
C GLN A 435 27.04 -21.42 -0.38
N SER A 436 28.23 -21.90 0.00
CA SER A 436 29.01 -22.84 -0.81
C SER A 436 28.27 -24.16 -1.02
N LEU A 437 27.66 -24.68 0.05
CA LEU A 437 26.81 -25.88 -0.01
C LEU A 437 25.59 -25.65 -0.92
N SER A 438 24.94 -24.49 -0.82
CA SER A 438 23.78 -24.16 -1.65
C SER A 438 24.15 -24.06 -3.13
N VAL A 439 25.33 -23.53 -3.48
CA VAL A 439 25.82 -23.50 -4.87
C VAL A 439 26.06 -24.91 -5.38
N TRP A 440 26.74 -25.75 -4.59
CA TRP A 440 27.00 -27.14 -4.97
C TRP A 440 25.70 -27.94 -5.13
N ALA A 441 24.79 -27.84 -4.16
CA ALA A 441 23.51 -28.53 -4.18
C ALA A 441 22.63 -28.05 -5.35
N ASP A 442 22.64 -26.76 -5.67
CA ASP A 442 21.91 -26.22 -6.82
C ASP A 442 22.45 -26.77 -8.15
N ASP A 443 23.76 -26.90 -8.30
CA ASP A 443 24.38 -27.52 -9.47
C ASP A 443 24.11 -29.03 -9.54
N PHE A 444 24.08 -29.73 -8.40
CA PHE A 444 23.79 -31.16 -8.33
C PHE A 444 22.33 -31.48 -8.66
N PHE A 445 21.37 -30.82 -8.01
CA PHE A 445 19.95 -31.13 -8.17
C PHE A 445 19.29 -30.46 -9.38
N TYR A 446 19.75 -29.28 -9.79
CA TYR A 446 19.14 -28.52 -10.89
C TYR A 446 20.02 -28.40 -12.13
N GLY A 447 21.23 -28.97 -12.08
CA GLY A 447 22.18 -28.97 -13.18
C GLY A 447 22.96 -27.66 -13.27
N ARG A 448 24.24 -27.77 -13.60
CA ARG A 448 25.18 -26.66 -13.76
C ARG A 448 24.84 -25.75 -14.95
N ILE A 449 24.36 -26.38 -16.02
CA ILE A 449 23.74 -25.75 -17.20
C ILE A 449 22.38 -26.41 -17.32
N PRO A 450 21.33 -25.86 -16.67
CA PRO A 450 20.01 -26.47 -16.71
C PRO A 450 19.57 -26.55 -18.17
N LEU A 451 19.42 -27.77 -18.70
CA LEU A 451 18.69 -27.97 -19.95
C LEU A 451 17.32 -27.32 -19.76
N ARG A 452 16.81 -26.58 -20.75
CA ARG A 452 15.38 -26.19 -20.77
C ARG A 452 14.64 -27.45 -20.38
N ARG A 453 13.93 -27.45 -19.24
CA ARG A 453 13.08 -28.57 -18.84
C ARG A 453 12.33 -28.95 -20.12
N LYS A 454 12.58 -30.14 -20.65
CA LYS A 454 11.58 -30.77 -21.52
C LYS A 454 10.34 -30.70 -20.65
N SER A 455 9.38 -29.88 -21.05
CA SER A 455 8.12 -29.78 -20.34
C SER A 455 7.70 -31.20 -20.01
N SER A 456 7.44 -31.49 -18.73
CA SER A 456 6.92 -32.80 -18.32
C SER A 456 5.51 -33.05 -18.87
N LEU A 457 4.96 -32.09 -19.62
CA LEU A 457 3.72 -32.21 -20.39
C LEU A 457 4.05 -32.94 -21.70
N ARG A 458 4.14 -34.27 -21.60
CA ARG A 458 3.83 -35.17 -22.72
C ARG A 458 2.35 -35.10 -23.02
#